data_AF-A0AAD9JFT5-F1
#
_entry.id   AF-A0AAD9JFT5-F1
#
_cell.length_a   1.000
_cell.length_b   1.000
_cell.length_c   1.000
_cell.angle_alpha   90.00
_cell.angle_beta   90.00
_cell.angle_gamma   90.00
#
_symmetry.space_group_name_H-M   'P 1'
#
loop_
_entity.id
_entity.type
_entity.pdbx_description
1 polymer ?
#
loop_
_entity_poly.entity_id
_entity_poly.type
_entity_poly.pdbx_seq_one_letter_code
_entity_poly.pdbx_strand_id
1 'polypeptide(L)'
;MDEVIEESVRFTAACYGSHERTNMSAARYDIWTSKMASKRLTTAPQLKTLPSTKDAFGEHVHRAHIQVAIWRSALQQDPPNLNPHHFGWSLDEASQSLESVPPPADLLLYPQTYYS
;
A
#
# COMPACT_ATOMS: atom_id res chain seq x y z
N MET A 1 -13.15 8.59 4.15
CA MET A 1 -12.15 7.62 3.65
C MET A 1 -11.99 7.76 2.15
N ASP A 2 -13.09 7.89 1.40
CA ASP A 2 -13.06 8.02 -0.07
C ASP A 2 -12.25 9.23 -0.59
N GLU A 3 -12.35 10.40 0.05
CA GLU A 3 -11.54 11.58 -0.32
C GLU A 3 -10.02 11.33 -0.21
N VAL A 4 -9.59 10.60 0.84
CA VAL A 4 -8.17 10.26 1.04
C VAL A 4 -7.70 9.30 -0.05
N ILE A 5 -8.54 8.33 -0.41
CA ILE A 5 -8.23 7.39 -1.49
C ILE A 5 -8.15 8.13 -2.83
N GLU A 6 -9.10 9.02 -3.12
CA GLU A 6 -9.12 9.79 -4.36
C GLU A 6 -7.87 10.68 -4.50
N GLU A 7 -7.53 11.43 -3.45
CA GLU A 7 -6.34 12.30 -3.48
C GLU A 7 -5.05 11.48 -3.59
N SER A 8 -5.01 10.30 -2.95
CA SER A 8 -3.87 9.39 -3.06
C SER A 8 -3.72 8.81 -4.46
N VAL A 9 -4.83 8.53 -5.16
CA VAL A 9 -4.81 8.12 -6.56
C VAL A 9 -4.23 9.22 -7.44
N ARG A 10 -4.68 10.47 -7.25
CA ARG A 10 -4.17 11.63 -8.00
C ARG A 10 -2.68 11.85 -7.75
N PHE A 11 -2.26 11.84 -6.48
CA PHE A 11 -0.86 11.97 -6.09
C PHE A 11 -0.01 10.87 -6.74
N THR A 12 -0.44 9.61 -6.61
CA THR A 12 0.26 8.47 -7.17
C THR A 12 0.35 8.56 -8.69
N ALA A 13 -0.75 8.88 -9.37
CA ALA A 13 -0.74 9.05 -10.82
C ALA A 13 0.26 10.16 -11.25
N ALA A 14 0.26 11.29 -10.54
CA ALA A 14 1.21 12.39 -10.76
C ALA A 14 2.67 11.98 -10.56
N CYS A 15 3.01 11.19 -9.52
CA CYS A 15 4.37 10.68 -9.28
C CYS A 15 4.91 9.83 -10.44
N TYR A 16 4.02 9.24 -11.23
CA TYR A 16 4.39 8.39 -12.37
C TYR A 16 4.11 9.05 -13.72
N GLY A 17 3.84 10.37 -13.74
CA GLY A 17 3.60 11.13 -14.98
C GLY A 17 2.27 10.81 -15.67
N SER A 18 1.35 10.13 -14.99
CA SER A 18 -0.03 9.92 -15.44
C SER A 18 -0.88 11.03 -14.83
N HIS A 19 -1.11 12.11 -15.57
CA HIS A 19 -1.95 13.20 -15.11
C HIS A 19 -3.43 12.89 -15.45
N GLU A 20 -4.37 13.31 -14.58
CA GLU A 20 -5.84 13.23 -14.77
C GLU A 20 -6.55 11.88 -14.49
N ARG A 21 -5.93 10.91 -13.82
CA ARG A 21 -6.63 9.66 -13.47
C ARG A 21 -7.30 9.71 -12.10
N THR A 22 -8.55 9.25 -12.07
CA THR A 22 -9.38 9.09 -10.85
C THR A 22 -9.38 7.65 -10.31
N ASN A 23 -8.73 6.72 -11.00
CA ASN A 23 -8.68 5.29 -10.64
C ASN A 23 -7.24 4.74 -10.61
N MET A 24 -6.83 4.11 -9.51
CA MET A 24 -5.50 3.51 -9.31
C MET A 24 -5.19 2.43 -10.36
N SER A 25 -6.18 1.62 -10.74
CA SER A 25 -5.99 0.55 -11.73
C SER A 25 -5.77 1.12 -13.13
N ALA A 26 -6.48 2.20 -13.47
CA ALA A 26 -6.28 2.90 -14.74
C ALA A 26 -4.89 3.56 -14.79
N ALA A 27 -4.47 4.21 -13.70
CA ALA A 27 -3.11 4.76 -13.59
C ALA A 27 -2.05 3.65 -13.72
N ARG A 28 -2.20 2.51 -13.02
CA ARG A 28 -1.30 1.35 -13.16
C ARG A 28 -1.22 0.86 -14.61
N TYR A 29 -2.36 0.77 -15.30
CA TYR A 29 -2.40 0.29 -16.67
C TYR A 29 -1.68 1.25 -17.63
N ASP A 30 -1.91 2.55 -17.52
CA ASP A 30 -1.24 3.56 -18.36
C ASP A 30 0.28 3.57 -18.14
N ILE A 31 0.72 3.45 -16.89
CA ILE A 31 2.14 3.39 -16.54
C ILE A 31 2.76 2.11 -17.12
N TRP A 32 2.05 1.00 -17.03
CA TRP A 32 2.49 -0.26 -17.61
C TRP A 32 2.59 -0.17 -19.14
N THR A 33 1.56 0.34 -19.82
CA THR A 33 1.56 0.48 -21.29
C THR A 33 2.65 1.44 -21.77
N SER A 34 2.83 2.59 -21.11
CA SER A 34 3.90 3.55 -21.40
C SER A 34 5.29 2.92 -21.27
N LYS A 35 5.52 2.16 -20.19
CA LYS A 35 6.80 1.45 -19.98
C LYS A 35 7.04 0.32 -20.97
N MET A 36 5.99 -0.40 -21.35
CA MET A 36 6.07 -1.49 -22.33
C MET A 36 6.23 -0.97 -23.77
N ALA A 37 5.72 0.23 -24.07
CA ALA A 37 5.88 0.86 -25.38
C ALA A 37 7.32 1.28 -25.68
N SER A 38 8.12 1.59 -24.65
CA SER A 38 9.54 1.89 -24.78
C SER A 38 10.35 0.60 -25.00
N LYS A 39 10.50 0.21 -26.26
CA LYS A 39 11.14 -1.05 -26.67
C LYS A 39 12.64 -1.10 -26.34
N ARG A 40 12.95 -1.78 -25.23
CA ARG A 40 13.96 -2.85 -25.13
C ARG A 40 13.54 -3.75 -23.96
N LEU A 41 12.41 -4.43 -24.13
CA LEU A 41 11.95 -5.48 -23.21
C LEU A 41 12.77 -6.75 -23.41
N THR A 42 14.06 -6.70 -23.11
CA THR A 42 14.87 -7.92 -22.93
C THR A 42 14.59 -8.56 -21.57
N THR A 43 13.90 -7.84 -20.68
CA THR A 43 13.49 -8.28 -19.34
C THR A 43 12.14 -7.65 -18.99
N ALA A 44 11.32 -8.36 -18.21
CA ALA A 44 10.07 -7.81 -17.68
C ALA A 44 10.39 -6.57 -16.80
N PRO A 45 9.60 -5.47 -16.88
CA PRO A 45 9.79 -4.32 -16.01
C PRO A 45 9.72 -4.77 -14.56
N GLN A 46 10.70 -4.36 -13.75
CA GLN A 46 10.71 -4.71 -12.34
C GLN A 46 9.42 -4.20 -11.68
N LEU A 47 8.73 -5.05 -10.93
CA LEU A 47 7.43 -4.74 -10.31
C LEU A 47 7.40 -3.45 -9.49
N LYS A 48 8.54 -3.07 -8.91
CA LYS A 48 8.76 -1.79 -8.20
C LYS A 48 8.50 -0.54 -9.03
N THR A 49 8.27 -0.70 -10.33
CA THR A 49 8.03 0.38 -11.28
C THR A 49 6.55 0.69 -11.49
N LEU A 50 5.63 -0.07 -10.88
CA LEU A 50 4.20 0.18 -10.90
C LEU A 50 3.71 0.65 -9.53
N PRO A 51 2.79 1.62 -9.47
CA PRO A 51 2.19 2.02 -8.20
C PRO A 51 1.35 0.90 -7.60
N SER A 52 1.18 0.86 -6.28
CA SER A 52 0.41 -0.16 -5.55
C SER A 52 -1.01 -0.38 -6.11
N THR A 53 -1.60 -1.56 -5.87
CA THR A 53 -3.04 -1.76 -6.13
C THR A 53 -3.89 -0.95 -5.14
N LYS A 54 -5.16 -0.70 -5.46
CA LYS A 54 -6.09 0.01 -4.56
C LYS A 54 -6.17 -0.67 -3.20
N ASP A 55 -6.28 -2.00 -3.18
CA ASP A 55 -6.42 -2.77 -1.95
C ASP A 55 -5.11 -2.74 -1.13
N ALA A 56 -3.96 -2.93 -1.79
CA ALA A 56 -2.65 -2.82 -1.15
C ALA A 56 -2.40 -1.43 -0.54
N PHE A 57 -2.91 -0.39 -1.21
CA PHE A 57 -2.87 0.98 -0.73
C PHE A 57 -3.82 1.20 0.46
N GLY A 58 -5.05 0.71 0.38
CA GLY A 58 -6.03 0.78 1.47
C GLY A 58 -5.51 0.14 2.75
N GLU A 59 -4.90 -1.04 2.66
CA GLU A 59 -4.25 -1.72 3.79
C GLU A 59 -3.11 -0.89 4.40
N HIS A 60 -2.32 -0.19 3.58
CA HIS A 60 -1.30 0.73 4.09
C HIS A 60 -1.89 1.94 4.82
N VAL A 61 -2.96 2.53 4.28
CA VAL A 61 -3.65 3.65 4.91
C VAL A 61 -4.19 3.22 6.28
N HIS A 62 -4.80 2.04 6.38
CA HIS A 62 -5.28 1.51 7.65
C HIS A 62 -4.15 1.30 8.66
N ARG A 63 -3.03 0.71 8.24
CA ARG A 63 -1.84 0.54 9.10
C ARG A 63 -1.32 1.87 9.62
N ALA A 64 -1.15 2.86 8.74
CA ALA A 64 -0.69 4.19 9.13
C ALA A 64 -1.67 4.89 10.07
N HIS A 65 -2.97 4.76 9.81
CA HIS A 65 -4.01 5.33 10.65
C HIS A 65 -3.98 4.75 12.07
N ILE A 66 -3.77 3.44 12.20
CA ILE A 66 -3.66 2.79 13.50
C ILE A 66 -2.43 3.26 14.28
N GLN A 67 -1.29 3.43 13.61
CA GLN A 67 -0.08 3.93 14.26
C GLN A 67 -0.31 5.34 14.83
N VAL A 68 -0.94 6.21 14.04
CA VAL A 68 -1.31 7.56 14.48
C VAL A 68 -2.31 7.51 15.63
N ALA A 69 -3.31 6.61 15.57
CA ALA A 69 -4.28 6.45 16.63
C ALA A 69 -3.64 6.00 17.95
N ILE A 70 -2.69 5.05 17.90
CA ILE A 70 -1.91 4.61 19.07
C ILE A 70 -1.14 5.79 19.66
N TRP A 71 -0.41 6.56 18.84
CA TRP A 71 0.35 7.72 19.31
C TRP A 71 -0.53 8.81 19.92
N ARG A 72 -1.69 9.07 19.34
CA ARG A 72 -2.66 10.03 19.90
C ARG A 72 -3.25 9.54 21.21
N SER A 73 -3.51 8.25 21.33
CA SER A 73 -4.07 7.63 22.53
C SER A 73 -3.10 7.70 23.71
N ALA A 74 -1.79 7.67 23.46
CA ALA A 74 -0.77 7.84 24.50
C ALA A 74 -0.84 9.18 25.25
N LEU A 75 -1.52 10.19 24.68
CA LEU A 75 -1.73 11.50 25.29
C LEU A 75 -3.06 11.61 26.04
N GLN A 76 -3.91 10.57 26.00
CA GLN A 76 -5.22 10.58 26.62
C GLN A 76 -5.16 9.92 28.01
N GLN A 77 -5.93 10.46 28.95
CA GLN A 77 -6.01 9.91 30.31
C GLN A 77 -6.74 8.56 30.34
N ASP A 78 -7.68 8.34 29.41
CA ASP A 78 -8.42 7.10 29.23
C ASP A 78 -8.44 6.74 27.74
N PRO A 79 -7.41 6.03 27.24
CA PRO A 79 -7.27 5.74 25.82
C PRO A 79 -8.30 4.69 25.35
N PRO A 80 -8.80 4.80 24.12
CA PRO A 80 -9.70 3.80 23.54
C PRO A 80 -9.00 2.45 23.40
N ASN A 81 -9.75 1.36 23.60
CA ASN A 81 -9.24 0.00 23.38
C ASN A 81 -9.06 -0.26 21.87
N LEU A 82 -7.88 0.03 21.36
CA LEU A 82 -7.46 -0.25 19.99
C LEU A 82 -6.85 -1.64 19.93
N ASN A 83 -7.44 -2.54 19.13
CA ASN A 83 -6.83 -3.84 18.86
C ASN A 83 -5.90 -3.75 17.63
N PRO A 84 -4.56 -3.73 17.80
CA PRO A 84 -3.62 -3.63 16.68
C PRO A 84 -3.68 -4.83 15.73
N HIS A 85 -4.16 -5.99 16.19
CA HIS A 85 -4.24 -7.20 15.38
C HIS A 85 -5.18 -7.11 14.17
N HIS A 86 -6.12 -6.17 14.18
CA HIS A 86 -7.11 -6.04 13.10
C HIS A 86 -6.55 -5.48 11.78
N PHE A 87 -5.33 -4.93 11.77
CA PHE A 87 -4.79 -4.25 10.59
C PHE A 87 -3.36 -4.68 10.24
N GLY A 88 -3.05 -5.96 10.43
CA GLY A 88 -1.75 -6.52 10.06
C GLY A 88 -0.63 -6.12 11.01
N TRP A 89 -0.91 -6.18 12.32
CA TRP A 89 0.11 -6.13 13.37
C TRP A 89 0.05 -7.39 14.22
N SER A 90 1.21 -7.93 14.58
CA SER A 90 1.36 -9.03 15.52
C SER A 90 2.12 -8.53 16.74
N LEU A 91 1.72 -9.00 17.92
CA LEU A 91 2.47 -8.76 19.13
C LEU A 91 3.55 -9.84 19.21
N ASP A 92 4.81 -9.43 19.19
CA ASP A 92 5.89 -10.32 19.61
C ASP A 92 5.88 -10.39 21.13
N GLU A 93 5.48 -11.53 21.69
CA GLU A 93 5.39 -11.72 23.14
C GLU A 93 6.76 -11.64 23.81
N ALA A 94 7.86 -11.96 23.11
CA ALA A 94 9.20 -11.93 23.69
C ALA A 94 9.70 -10.49 23.89
N SER A 95 9.54 -9.62 22.89
CA SER A 95 9.95 -8.22 22.97
C SER A 95 8.86 -7.26 23.44
N GLN A 96 7.61 -7.74 23.59
CA GLN A 96 6.43 -6.92 23.85
C GLN A 96 6.26 -5.79 22.82
N SER A 97 6.72 -6.01 21.59
CA SER A 97 6.68 -5.04 20.50
C SER A 97 5.66 -5.43 19.44
N LEU A 98 5.07 -4.43 18.77
CA LEU A 98 4.19 -4.65 17.64
C LEU A 98 5.00 -4.71 16.35
N GLU A 99 4.91 -5.83 15.66
CA GLU A 99 5.53 -6.06 14.36
C GLU A 99 4.48 -5.99 13.26
N SER A 100 4.81 -5.36 12.13
CA SER A 100 3.91 -5.35 10.98
C SER A 100 3.87 -6.75 10.36
N VAL A 101 2.69 -7.35 10.32
CA VAL A 101 2.46 -8.61 9.63
C VAL A 101 2.48 -8.35 8.13
N PRO A 102 3.36 -9.03 7.36
CA PRO A 102 3.30 -8.96 5.92
C PRO A 102 1.91 -9.45 5.46
N PRO A 103 1.25 -8.78 4.50
CA PRO A 103 -0.05 -9.22 4.04
C PRO A 103 0.00 -10.66 3.50
N PRO A 104 -1.11 -11.42 3.57
CA PRO A 104 -1.20 -12.77 3.01
C PRO A 104 -0.60 -12.84 1.61
N ALA A 105 0.18 -13.89 1.31
CA ALA A 105 0.82 -14.06 0.00
C ALA A 105 -0.18 -14.01 -1.17
N ASP A 106 -1.42 -14.39 -0.90
CA ASP A 106 -2.54 -14.46 -1.85
C ASP A 106 -3.11 -13.06 -2.18
N LEU A 107 -2.93 -12.09 -1.29
CA LEU A 107 -3.09 -10.67 -1.60
C LEU A 107 -1.90 -10.29 -2.47
N LEU A 108 -2.09 -10.37 -3.79
CA LEU A 108 -1.15 -9.92 -4.82
C LEU A 108 -0.84 -8.43 -4.66
N LEU A 109 -0.06 -8.06 -3.65
CA LEU A 109 0.60 -6.77 -3.54
C LEU A 109 1.49 -6.55 -4.77
N TYR A 110 1.97 -7.66 -5.33
CA TYR A 110 2.94 -7.79 -6.42
C TYR A 110 2.77 -9.18 -7.10
N PRO A 111 2.70 -9.30 -8.45
CA PRO A 111 2.78 -10.59 -9.12
C PRO A 111 4.03 -11.40 -8.71
N GLN A 112 3.85 -12.52 -8.00
CA GLN A 112 4.91 -13.49 -7.74
C GLN A 112 5.19 -14.27 -9.03
N THR A 113 6.23 -13.89 -9.77
CA THR A 113 6.86 -14.81 -10.72
C THR A 113 8.00 -15.50 -10.00
N TYR A 114 7.78 -16.75 -9.61
CA TYR A 114 8.83 -17.71 -9.28
C TYR A 114 9.85 -17.72 -10.43
N TYR A 115 11.10 -17.35 -10.14
CA TYR A 115 12.21 -17.67 -11.02
C TYR A 115 12.73 -19.06 -10.61
N SER A 116 12.54 -20.02 -11.50
CA SER A 116 13.32 -21.27 -11.58
C SER A 116 14.72 -21.00 -12.11
#